data_AF-A0A7S2JDF4-F1
#
_entry.id   AF-A0A7S2JDF4-F1
#
_cell.length_a   1.000
_cell.length_b   1.000
_cell.length_c   1.000
_cell.angle_alpha   90.00
_cell.angle_beta   90.00
_cell.angle_gamma   90.00
#
_symmetry.space_group_name_H-M   'P 1'
#
loop_
_entity.id
_entity.type
_entity.pdbx_description
1 polymer ?
#
loop_
_entity_poly.entity_id
_entity_poly.type
_entity_poly.pdbx_seq_one_letter_code
_entity_poly.pdbx_strand_id
1 'polypeptide(L)'
;MNFFRGYTDPALGVVTMFKDIRVHYVLGNFLRDVVACCPLDYWLPETRPGGGILARPRALVRMLRLLNLWQLSDAGGGTTASDGFVKTAAWIAIMIVAMAHFCACAWWFLGTRWEGVDISARYTDSDPYDPHRLNGRHSSWLYTYAHVPGETPLGSDSGVTPFWWQYLVSFFWSSGRLTGQSTPGNIFATSWAELGWICFCFLLNVAINGYCDGILVDKVIAG
;
A
#
# COMPACT_ATOMS: atom_id res chain seq x y z
N MET A 1 11.41 22.73 11.27
CA MET A 1 12.20 23.82 10.64
C MET A 1 11.41 24.61 9.58
N ASN A 2 10.12 24.33 9.34
CA ASN A 2 9.34 25.01 8.29
C ASN A 2 8.97 26.48 8.60
N PHE A 3 8.93 26.89 9.87
CA PHE A 3 8.66 28.27 10.28
C PHE A 3 9.71 29.32 9.84
N PHE A 4 10.87 28.87 9.37
CA PHE A 4 11.97 29.73 8.93
C PHE A 4 12.24 29.60 7.42
N ARG A 5 11.45 28.80 6.70
CA ARG A 5 11.62 28.59 5.27
C ARG A 5 10.82 29.64 4.51
N GLY A 6 11.50 30.47 3.73
CA GLY A 6 10.85 31.39 2.80
C GLY A 6 10.03 30.63 1.75
N TYR A 7 8.97 31.25 1.26
CA TYR A 7 8.12 30.69 0.21
C TYR A 7 8.08 31.65 -0.99
N THR A 8 7.80 31.09 -2.17
CA THR A 8 7.65 31.86 -3.41
C THR A 8 6.18 32.15 -3.64
N ASP A 9 5.82 33.43 -3.61
CA ASP A 9 4.49 33.92 -3.98
C ASP A 9 4.52 34.32 -5.47
N PRO A 10 3.59 33.82 -6.31
CA PRO A 10 3.51 34.22 -7.73
C PRO A 10 3.35 35.73 -7.94
N ALA A 11 2.78 36.46 -6.98
CA ALA A 11 2.52 37.90 -7.10
C ALA A 11 3.64 38.77 -6.51
N LEU A 12 4.35 38.28 -5.48
CA LEU A 12 5.27 39.08 -4.67
C LEU A 12 6.73 38.57 -4.72
N GLY A 13 6.99 37.46 -5.42
CA GLY A 13 8.32 36.86 -5.48
C GLY A 13 8.67 36.10 -4.21
N VAL A 14 9.95 36.09 -3.83
CA VAL A 14 10.42 35.35 -2.65
C VAL A 14 10.10 36.14 -1.39
N VAL A 15 9.16 35.64 -0.58
CA VAL A 15 8.79 36.24 0.71
C VAL A 15 9.72 35.72 1.80
N THR A 16 10.54 36.62 2.37
CA THR A 16 11.47 36.33 3.46
C THR A 16 11.00 36.86 4.81
N MET A 17 9.91 37.62 4.84
CA MET A 17 9.34 38.21 6.07
C MET A 17 8.79 37.12 7.00
N PHE A 18 9.35 37.01 8.21
CA PHE A 18 8.98 35.97 9.17
C PHE A 18 7.50 35.99 9.57
N LYS A 19 6.88 37.18 9.64
CA LYS A 19 5.46 37.29 10.01
C LYS A 19 4.57 36.60 8.98
N ASP A 20 4.82 36.86 7.71
CA ASP A 20 4.01 36.33 6.61
C ASP A 20 4.28 34.84 6.42
N ILE A 21 5.54 34.40 6.55
CA ILE A 21 5.92 32.97 6.54
C ILE A 21 5.15 32.20 7.62
N ARG A 22 5.06 32.74 8.83
CA ARG A 22 4.37 32.06 9.96
C ARG A 22 2.87 31.96 9.70
N VAL A 23 2.23 33.05 9.27
CA VAL A 23 0.78 33.05 8.99
C VAL A 23 0.46 32.08 7.86
N HIS A 24 1.23 32.13 6.78
CA HIS A 24 1.06 31.22 5.64
C HIS A 24 1.22 29.75 6.06
N TYR A 25 2.24 29.43 6.84
CA TYR A 25 2.49 28.06 7.29
C TYR A 25 1.41 27.55 8.26
N VAL A 26 0.98 28.39 9.22
CA VAL A 26 -0.06 28.04 10.21
C VAL A 26 -1.41 27.76 9.54
N LEU A 27 -1.76 28.54 8.51
CA LEU A 27 -3.02 28.36 7.79
C LEU A 27 -2.98 27.23 6.74
N GLY A 28 -1.79 26.85 6.27
CA GLY A 28 -1.61 25.80 5.25
C GLY A 28 -1.30 24.43 5.85
N ASN A 29 -0.01 24.12 5.99
CA ASN A 29 0.47 22.78 6.27
C ASN A 29 0.67 22.45 7.75
N PHE A 30 0.47 23.42 8.66
CA PHE A 30 0.75 23.23 10.07
C PHE A 30 -0.05 22.09 10.71
N LEU A 31 -1.36 21.99 10.46
CA LEU A 31 -2.17 20.90 11.01
C LEU A 31 -1.70 19.53 10.50
N ARG A 32 -1.33 19.45 9.22
CA ARG A 32 -0.80 18.22 8.62
C ARG A 32 0.52 17.81 9.27
N ASP A 33 1.44 18.75 9.47
CA ASP A 33 2.75 18.51 10.11
C ASP A 33 2.58 18.11 11.58
N VAL A 34 1.64 18.73 12.30
CA VAL A 34 1.32 18.40 13.69
C VAL A 34 0.77 16.98 13.79
N VAL A 35 -0.18 16.60 12.93
CA VAL A 35 -0.74 15.23 12.90
C VAL A 35 0.33 14.19 12.55
N ALA A 36 1.21 14.49 11.59
CA ALA A 36 2.28 13.59 11.18
C ALA A 36 3.39 13.45 12.24
N CYS A 37 3.69 14.52 12.97
CA CYS A 37 4.67 14.52 14.06
C CYS A 37 4.11 14.04 15.39
N CYS A 38 2.78 13.98 15.55
CA CYS A 38 2.17 13.60 16.81
C CYS A 38 2.54 12.14 17.15
N PRO A 39 3.19 11.88 18.31
CA PRO A 39 3.49 10.53 18.76
C PRO A 39 2.22 9.88 19.34
N LEU A 40 1.15 9.83 18.55
CA LEU A 40 -0.12 9.16 18.89
C LEU A 40 0.11 7.69 19.30
N ASP A 41 1.21 7.09 18.85
CA ASP A 41 1.71 5.78 19.28
C ASP A 41 1.83 5.64 20.80
N TYR A 42 2.24 6.69 21.52
CA TYR A 42 2.44 6.65 22.97
C TYR A 42 1.12 6.68 23.75
N TRP A 43 0.12 7.35 23.20
CA TRP A 43 -1.16 7.63 23.87
C TRP A 43 -2.25 6.61 23.57
N LEU A 44 -2.13 5.88 22.47
CA LEU A 44 -3.08 4.82 22.10
C LEU A 44 -2.76 3.55 22.90
N PRO A 45 -3.71 2.96 23.63
CA PRO A 45 -3.47 1.72 24.37
C PRO A 45 -3.17 0.55 23.42
N GLU A 46 -2.36 -0.39 23.89
CA GLU A 46 -2.06 -1.62 23.16
C GLU A 46 -3.31 -2.51 23.16
N THR A 47 -4.00 -2.55 22.03
CA THR A 47 -5.21 -3.37 21.92
C THR A 47 -4.86 -4.85 21.90
N ARG A 48 -5.62 -5.63 22.67
CA ARG A 48 -5.51 -7.08 22.75
C ARG A 48 -5.50 -7.74 21.35
N PRO A 49 -4.74 -8.83 21.17
CA PRO A 49 -4.81 -9.62 19.95
C PRO A 49 -6.25 -10.12 19.73
N GLY A 50 -6.89 -9.69 18.63
CA GLY A 50 -8.25 -10.13 18.27
C GLY A 50 -9.18 -9.02 17.73
N GLY A 51 -8.87 -7.74 17.92
CA GLY A 51 -9.69 -6.64 17.38
C GLY A 51 -9.45 -6.38 15.87
N GLY A 52 -10.50 -5.95 15.15
CA GLY A 52 -10.46 -5.61 13.72
C GLY A 52 -9.55 -4.42 13.36
N ILE A 53 -9.58 -3.95 12.11
CA ILE A 53 -8.63 -2.92 11.60
C ILE A 53 -8.66 -1.61 12.42
N LEU A 54 -9.84 -1.26 12.96
CA LEU A 54 -10.04 -0.11 13.84
C LEU A 54 -9.43 -0.29 15.24
N ALA A 55 -9.08 -1.51 15.61
CA ALA A 55 -8.45 -1.80 16.88
C ALA A 55 -6.95 -1.48 16.87
N ARG A 56 -6.29 -1.25 15.73
CA ARG A 56 -4.84 -0.94 15.70
C ARG A 56 -4.54 0.47 15.17
N PRO A 57 -5.04 1.52 15.83
CA PRO A 57 -4.85 2.90 15.38
C PRO A 57 -3.36 3.30 15.30
N ARG A 58 -2.47 2.70 16.11
CA ARG A 58 -1.01 2.91 16.04
C ARG A 58 -0.42 2.61 14.65
N ALA A 59 -0.87 1.55 13.99
CA ALA A 59 -0.34 1.18 12.67
C ALA A 59 -0.75 2.20 11.58
N LEU A 60 -2.00 2.69 11.65
CA LEU A 60 -2.52 3.71 10.73
C LEU A 60 -1.88 5.08 10.97
N VAL A 61 -1.63 5.44 12.24
CA VAL A 61 -0.87 6.64 12.64
C VAL A 61 0.54 6.63 12.07
N ARG A 62 1.23 5.49 12.06
CA ARG A 62 2.56 5.39 11.46
C ARG A 62 2.53 5.59 9.95
N MET A 63 1.46 5.18 9.27
CA MET A 63 1.29 5.45 7.83
C MET A 63 1.07 6.93 7.52
N LEU A 64 0.48 7.71 8.43
CA LEU A 64 0.38 9.17 8.26
C LEU A 64 1.76 9.85 8.16
N ARG A 65 2.83 9.25 8.69
CA ARG A 65 4.20 9.76 8.53
C ARG A 65 4.71 9.69 7.10
N LEU A 66 4.11 8.86 6.23
CA LEU A 66 4.42 8.82 4.80
C LEU A 66 3.98 10.10 4.08
N LEU A 67 3.05 10.87 4.66
CA LEU A 67 2.74 12.21 4.18
C LEU A 67 3.95 13.15 4.24
N ASN A 68 4.90 12.90 5.14
CA ASN A 68 6.15 13.65 5.21
C ASN A 68 7.10 13.27 4.05
N LEU A 69 7.02 12.03 3.54
CA LEU A 69 7.77 11.62 2.35
C LEU A 69 7.27 12.36 1.11
N TRP A 70 5.95 12.60 1.03
CA TRP A 70 5.35 13.42 -0.01
C TRP A 70 5.79 14.88 0.06
N GLN A 71 5.96 15.44 1.27
CA GLN A 71 6.54 16.77 1.44
C GLN A 71 8.00 16.83 0.99
N LEU A 72 8.75 15.73 1.11
CA LEU A 72 10.10 15.63 0.57
C LEU A 72 10.11 15.67 -0.96
N SER A 73 9.11 15.05 -1.60
CA SER A 73 8.88 15.13 -3.04
C SER A 73 8.58 16.57 -3.47
N ASP A 74 7.63 17.21 -2.78
CA ASP A 74 7.20 18.59 -3.08
C ASP A 74 8.32 19.60 -2.82
N ALA A 75 9.11 19.38 -1.77
CA ALA A 75 10.28 20.19 -1.43
C ALA A 75 11.47 19.98 -2.38
N GLY A 76 11.51 18.87 -3.12
CA GLY A 76 12.53 18.55 -4.11
C GLY A 76 12.41 19.35 -5.41
N GLY A 77 11.43 20.26 -5.48
CA GLY A 77 10.98 20.91 -6.70
C GLY A 77 10.07 19.94 -7.44
N GLY A 78 8.79 20.29 -7.53
CA GLY A 78 7.85 19.54 -8.36
C GLY A 78 8.45 19.31 -9.74
N THR A 79 8.20 18.13 -10.31
CA THR A 79 8.77 17.69 -11.58
C THR A 79 8.48 18.72 -12.67
N THR A 80 9.37 19.68 -12.86
CA THR A 80 9.24 20.64 -13.94
C THR A 80 9.38 19.87 -15.25
N ALA A 81 8.83 20.40 -16.34
CA ALA A 81 8.99 19.80 -17.66
C ALA A 81 10.47 19.52 -18.00
N SER A 82 11.40 20.29 -17.42
CA SER A 82 12.86 20.14 -17.55
C SER A 82 13.51 19.05 -16.70
N ASP A 83 12.80 18.41 -15.77
CA ASP A 83 13.36 17.27 -15.04
C ASP A 83 13.56 16.11 -16.02
N GLY A 84 14.81 15.65 -16.14
CA GLY A 84 15.20 14.61 -17.10
C GLY A 84 14.37 13.34 -16.95
N PHE A 85 14.12 12.66 -18.08
CA PHE A 85 13.34 11.43 -18.17
C PHE A 85 13.69 10.41 -17.07
N VAL A 86 14.97 10.19 -16.81
CA VAL A 86 15.48 9.23 -15.81
C VAL A 86 15.01 9.57 -14.39
N LYS A 87 15.02 10.86 -14.00
CA LYS A 87 14.57 11.29 -12.67
C LYS A 87 13.07 11.03 -12.49
N THR A 88 12.28 11.35 -13.52
CA THR A 88 10.83 11.14 -13.52
C THR A 88 10.49 9.64 -13.45
N ALA A 89 11.14 8.82 -14.28
CA ALA A 89 10.95 7.37 -14.29
C ALA A 89 11.35 6.72 -12.94
N ALA A 90 12.47 7.14 -12.35
CA ALA A 90 12.90 6.65 -11.03
C ALA A 90 11.90 7.02 -9.94
N TRP A 91 11.35 8.23 -9.97
CA TRP A 91 10.33 8.67 -9.02
C TRP A 91 9.05 7.84 -9.13
N ILE A 92 8.56 7.61 -10.35
CA ILE A 92 7.41 6.74 -10.63
C ILE A 92 7.67 5.32 -10.12
N ALA A 93 8.85 4.76 -10.38
CA ALA A 93 9.22 3.43 -9.90
C ALA A 93 9.18 3.32 -8.37
N ILE A 94 9.70 4.32 -7.65
CA ILE A 94 9.63 4.38 -6.18
C ILE A 94 8.17 4.42 -5.71
N MET A 95 7.31 5.21 -6.35
CA MET A 95 5.88 5.27 -6.02
C MET A 95 5.20 3.92 -6.21
N ILE A 96 5.44 3.23 -7.34
CA ILE A 96 4.87 1.92 -7.63
C ILE A 96 5.33 0.88 -6.59
N VAL A 97 6.62 0.86 -6.24
CA VAL A 97 7.16 -0.07 -5.22
C VAL A 97 6.55 0.20 -3.86
N ALA A 98 6.41 1.46 -3.46
CA ALA A 98 5.77 1.83 -2.21
C ALA A 98 4.30 1.39 -2.19
N MET A 99 3.54 1.63 -3.27
CA MET A 99 2.15 1.19 -3.38
C MET A 99 2.02 -0.34 -3.34
N ALA A 100 2.93 -1.06 -4.02
CA ALA A 100 2.99 -2.52 -3.98
C ALA A 100 3.23 -3.04 -2.56
N HIS A 101 4.10 -2.39 -1.79
CA HIS A 101 4.33 -2.72 -0.39
C HIS A 101 3.06 -2.57 0.45
N PHE A 102 2.35 -1.43 0.34
CA PHE A 102 1.09 -1.24 1.09
C PHE A 102 0.03 -2.23 0.68
N CYS A 103 -0.08 -2.52 -0.62
CA CYS A 103 -1.04 -3.50 -1.11
C CYS A 103 -0.72 -4.91 -0.61
N ALA A 104 0.56 -5.27 -0.57
CA ALA A 104 1.05 -6.55 -0.05
C ALA A 104 0.77 -6.71 1.45
N CYS A 105 1.04 -5.67 2.24
CA CYS A 105 0.75 -5.69 3.67
C CYS A 105 -0.75 -5.78 3.95
N ALA A 106 -1.58 -5.07 3.17
CA ALA A 106 -3.03 -5.17 3.27
C ALA A 106 -3.53 -6.57 2.88
N TRP A 107 -3.02 -7.14 1.79
CA TRP A 107 -3.34 -8.50 1.34
C TRP A 107 -2.97 -9.57 2.38
N TRP A 108 -1.77 -9.50 2.94
CA TRP A 108 -1.32 -10.36 4.04
C TRP A 108 -2.17 -10.18 5.30
N PHE A 109 -2.56 -8.95 5.62
CA PHE A 109 -3.43 -8.67 6.74
C PHE A 109 -4.83 -9.29 6.56
N LEU A 110 -5.40 -9.22 5.35
CA LEU A 110 -6.68 -9.87 5.04
C LEU A 110 -6.56 -11.39 5.22
N GLY A 111 -5.51 -12.00 4.68
CA GLY A 111 -5.28 -13.44 4.75
C GLY A 111 -5.03 -13.99 6.17
N THR A 112 -4.55 -13.16 7.10
CA THR A 112 -4.26 -13.59 8.49
C THR A 112 -5.36 -13.26 9.49
N ARG A 113 -6.37 -12.47 9.11
CA ARG A 113 -7.36 -11.93 10.06
C ARG A 113 -8.80 -12.25 9.71
N TRP A 114 -9.10 -12.49 8.44
CA TRP A 114 -10.47 -12.74 8.02
C TRP A 114 -10.71 -14.23 7.87
N GLU A 115 -11.42 -14.80 8.85
CA GLU A 115 -12.13 -16.07 8.69
C GLU A 115 -13.37 -15.77 7.84
N GLY A 116 -13.24 -15.94 6.53
CA GLY A 116 -14.32 -15.65 5.58
C GLY A 116 -15.39 -16.75 5.53
N VAL A 117 -16.52 -16.42 4.92
CA VAL A 117 -17.40 -17.44 4.34
C VAL A 117 -16.66 -18.03 3.15
N ASP A 118 -16.50 -19.34 3.14
CA ASP A 118 -15.76 -20.06 2.12
C ASP A 118 -16.43 -19.92 0.74
N ILE A 119 -15.90 -19.01 -0.10
CA ILE A 119 -16.31 -18.87 -1.50
C ILE A 119 -15.69 -20.00 -2.34
N SER A 120 -14.59 -20.62 -1.88
CA SER A 120 -13.91 -21.70 -2.59
C SER A 120 -14.73 -22.98 -2.65
N ALA A 121 -15.60 -23.21 -1.66
CA ALA A 121 -16.61 -24.29 -1.68
C ALA A 121 -17.58 -24.23 -2.89
N ARG A 122 -17.65 -23.13 -3.65
CA ARG A 122 -18.43 -23.05 -4.90
C ARG A 122 -17.69 -23.57 -6.14
N TYR A 123 -16.39 -23.84 -6.03
CA TYR A 123 -15.56 -24.27 -7.16
C TYR A 123 -15.29 -25.79 -7.16
N THR A 124 -15.94 -26.56 -6.28
CA THR A 124 -15.56 -27.96 -5.99
C THR A 124 -16.67 -28.96 -6.32
N ASP A 125 -16.76 -29.43 -7.57
CA ASP A 125 -17.23 -30.81 -7.83
C ASP A 125 -16.04 -31.78 -8.01
N SER A 126 -14.79 -31.27 -8.03
CA SER A 126 -13.58 -32.09 -8.22
C SER A 126 -12.28 -31.44 -7.71
N ASP A 127 -12.32 -30.68 -6.60
CA ASP A 127 -11.21 -29.81 -6.20
C ASP A 127 -10.11 -30.54 -5.38
N PRO A 128 -8.82 -30.46 -5.78
CA PRO A 128 -7.67 -30.92 -4.99
C PRO A 128 -7.47 -30.19 -3.65
N TYR A 129 -8.18 -29.09 -3.39
CA TYR A 129 -8.15 -28.34 -2.14
C TYR A 129 -9.36 -28.67 -1.27
N ASP A 130 -9.43 -29.91 -0.77
CA ASP A 130 -10.55 -30.43 0.02
C ASP A 130 -10.84 -29.57 1.28
N PRO A 131 -11.97 -28.86 1.34
CA PRO A 131 -12.34 -28.03 2.50
C PRO A 131 -12.54 -28.87 3.77
N HIS A 132 -12.78 -30.19 3.65
CA HIS A 132 -12.88 -31.09 4.81
C HIS A 132 -11.53 -31.33 5.51
N ARG A 133 -10.39 -31.10 4.84
CA ARG A 133 -9.06 -31.17 5.49
C ARG A 133 -8.77 -29.95 6.37
N LEU A 134 -9.45 -28.83 6.15
CA LEU A 134 -9.17 -27.54 6.79
C LEU A 134 -10.16 -27.21 7.92
N ASN A 135 -10.74 -28.20 8.62
CA ASN A 135 -11.47 -28.07 9.91
C ASN A 135 -12.35 -26.79 10.07
N GLY A 136 -12.97 -26.32 8.98
CA GLY A 136 -13.88 -25.16 8.95
C GLY A 136 -13.33 -23.83 9.47
N ARG A 137 -12.01 -23.64 9.62
CA ARG A 137 -11.45 -22.43 10.29
C ARG A 137 -10.64 -21.47 9.43
N HIS A 138 -10.27 -21.83 8.20
CA HIS A 138 -9.27 -21.04 7.46
C HIS A 138 -9.55 -20.92 5.95
N SER A 139 -10.62 -20.22 5.56
CA SER A 139 -10.82 -19.80 4.16
C SER A 139 -10.11 -18.45 3.92
N SER A 140 -8.79 -18.51 3.72
CA SER A 140 -8.00 -17.36 3.29
C SER A 140 -7.03 -17.78 2.21
N TRP A 141 -6.62 -16.82 1.37
CA TRP A 141 -5.64 -17.07 0.32
C TRP A 141 -4.32 -17.67 0.85
N LEU A 142 -3.99 -17.41 2.13
CA LEU A 142 -2.78 -17.87 2.78
C LEU A 142 -2.79 -19.39 3.01
N TYR A 143 -3.98 -19.97 3.16
CA TYR A 143 -4.18 -21.40 3.42
C TYR A 143 -4.51 -22.18 2.15
N THR A 144 -4.90 -21.50 1.07
CA THR A 144 -5.09 -22.12 -0.24
C THR A 144 -3.83 -22.11 -1.10
N TYR A 145 -2.92 -21.17 -0.87
CA TYR A 145 -1.66 -21.14 -1.59
C TYR A 145 -0.70 -22.24 -1.14
N ALA A 146 -0.40 -23.15 -2.06
CA ALA A 146 0.75 -24.05 -2.03
C ALA A 146 1.65 -23.75 -3.23
N HIS A 147 2.97 -23.73 -3.02
CA HIS A 147 3.92 -23.46 -4.09
C HIS A 147 4.04 -24.68 -5.03
N VAL A 148 3.97 -25.90 -4.49
CA VAL A 148 3.88 -27.15 -5.25
C VAL A 148 2.72 -28.01 -4.73
N PRO A 149 2.01 -28.78 -5.59
CA PRO A 149 1.02 -29.75 -5.12
C PRO A 149 1.62 -30.70 -4.07
N GLY A 150 0.99 -30.79 -2.90
CA GLY A 150 1.43 -31.64 -1.78
C GLY A 150 2.30 -30.93 -0.73
N GLU A 151 2.70 -29.68 -0.95
CA GLU A 151 3.35 -28.86 0.08
C GLU A 151 2.37 -28.35 1.14
N THR A 152 2.90 -28.05 2.32
CA THR A 152 2.14 -27.39 3.38
C THR A 152 1.76 -25.97 2.95
N PRO A 153 0.48 -25.57 3.10
CA PRO A 153 0.04 -24.21 2.80
C PRO A 153 0.87 -23.14 3.51
N LEU A 154 0.91 -21.94 2.91
CA LEU A 154 1.70 -20.82 3.41
C LEU A 154 1.36 -20.44 4.86
N GLY A 155 0.10 -20.58 5.25
CA GLY A 155 -0.42 -20.27 6.58
C GLY A 155 -0.44 -21.43 7.57
N SER A 156 0.07 -22.62 7.20
CA SER A 156 -0.06 -23.80 8.07
C SER A 156 0.61 -23.60 9.44
N ASP A 157 -0.06 -24.06 10.50
CA ASP A 157 0.42 -23.97 11.90
C ASP A 157 1.69 -24.77 12.18
N SER A 158 2.21 -25.49 11.18
CA SER A 158 3.46 -26.24 11.25
C SER A 158 4.68 -25.34 11.48
N GLY A 159 4.55 -24.01 11.32
CA GLY A 159 5.61 -23.04 11.58
C GLY A 159 6.75 -23.09 10.56
N VAL A 160 6.58 -23.81 9.46
CA VAL A 160 7.64 -24.08 8.48
C VAL A 160 7.90 -22.90 7.56
N THR A 161 6.90 -22.05 7.30
CA THR A 161 7.03 -20.92 6.38
C THR A 161 7.47 -19.65 7.10
N PRO A 162 8.68 -19.14 6.83
CA PRO A 162 9.17 -17.95 7.49
C PRO A 162 8.40 -16.70 7.01
N PHE A 163 8.23 -15.72 7.89
CA PHE A 163 7.49 -14.49 7.61
C PHE A 163 7.96 -13.75 6.34
N TRP A 164 9.27 -13.71 6.09
CA TRP A 164 9.82 -13.05 4.90
C TRP A 164 9.33 -13.69 3.60
N TRP A 165 9.10 -15.00 3.59
CA TRP A 165 8.54 -15.71 2.43
C TRP A 165 7.08 -15.34 2.21
N GLN A 166 6.30 -15.28 3.29
CA GLN A 166 4.90 -14.83 3.23
C GLN A 166 4.78 -13.38 2.71
N TYR A 167 5.70 -12.51 3.14
CA TYR A 167 5.79 -11.15 2.64
C TYR A 167 6.17 -11.10 1.16
N LEU A 168 7.18 -11.87 0.72
CA LEU A 168 7.60 -11.90 -0.68
C LEU A 168 6.48 -12.39 -1.60
N VAL A 169 5.75 -13.45 -1.22
CA VAL A 169 4.59 -13.94 -1.98
C VAL A 169 3.51 -12.86 -2.07
N SER A 170 3.19 -12.20 -0.96
CA SER A 170 2.21 -11.11 -0.93
C SER A 170 2.65 -9.92 -1.79
N PHE A 171 3.94 -9.58 -1.76
CA PHE A 171 4.54 -8.49 -2.51
C PHE A 171 4.55 -8.78 -4.01
N PHE A 172 5.01 -9.97 -4.40
CA PHE A 172 5.00 -10.42 -5.78
C PHE A 172 3.59 -10.45 -6.37
N TRP A 173 2.63 -10.97 -5.61
CA TRP A 173 1.24 -11.00 -6.07
C TRP A 173 0.66 -9.58 -6.23
N SER A 174 0.90 -8.71 -5.25
CA SER A 174 0.39 -7.33 -5.30
C SER A 174 1.06 -6.50 -6.39
N SER A 175 2.37 -6.65 -6.58
CA SER A 175 3.11 -5.94 -7.63
C SER A 175 2.64 -6.37 -9.02
N GLY A 176 2.42 -7.67 -9.25
CA GLY A 176 1.88 -8.18 -10.51
C GLY A 176 0.52 -7.57 -10.84
N ARG A 177 -0.38 -7.45 -9.85
CA ARG A 177 -1.68 -6.80 -10.05
C ARG A 177 -1.56 -5.32 -10.35
N LEU A 178 -0.68 -4.60 -9.67
CA LEU A 178 -0.46 -3.17 -9.90
C LEU A 178 0.21 -2.87 -11.24
N THR A 179 0.97 -3.80 -11.82
CA THR A 179 1.62 -3.64 -13.13
C THR A 179 0.84 -4.27 -14.27
N GLY A 180 -0.31 -4.90 -14.00
CA GLY A 180 -1.14 -5.57 -15.00
C GLY A 180 -0.57 -6.91 -15.48
N GLN A 181 0.43 -7.46 -14.79
CA GLN A 181 0.91 -8.81 -15.06
C GLN A 181 -0.07 -9.85 -14.50
N SER A 182 -0.34 -10.89 -15.30
CA SER A 182 -1.08 -12.05 -14.82
C SER A 182 -0.25 -12.79 -13.78
N THR A 183 -0.66 -12.70 -12.51
CA THR A 183 -0.06 -13.52 -11.45
C THR A 183 -0.43 -14.99 -11.65
N PRO A 184 0.40 -15.94 -11.20
CA PRO A 184 0.06 -17.36 -11.22
C PRO A 184 -1.33 -17.61 -10.62
N GLY A 185 -2.12 -18.48 -11.25
CA GLY A 185 -3.53 -18.71 -10.93
C GLY A 185 -3.81 -19.40 -9.59
N ASN A 186 -2.77 -19.64 -8.77
CA ASN A 186 -2.88 -20.32 -7.48
C ASN A 186 -3.17 -19.40 -6.28
N ILE A 187 -3.33 -18.09 -6.51
CA ILE A 187 -3.79 -17.14 -5.48
C ILE A 187 -5.10 -16.53 -5.95
N PHE A 188 -6.19 -16.93 -5.31
CA PHE A 188 -7.54 -16.47 -5.56
C PHE A 188 -8.21 -16.01 -4.26
N ALA A 189 -9.22 -15.15 -4.39
CA ALA A 189 -10.03 -14.75 -3.25
C ALA A 189 -10.89 -15.92 -2.78
N THR A 190 -10.81 -16.18 -1.49
CA THR A 190 -11.59 -17.19 -0.76
C THR A 190 -12.68 -16.55 0.10
N SER A 191 -12.62 -15.22 0.31
CA SER A 191 -13.60 -14.42 1.04
C SER A 191 -14.05 -13.19 0.27
N TRP A 192 -15.21 -12.63 0.63
CA TRP A 192 -15.74 -11.40 0.00
C TRP A 192 -14.84 -10.19 0.20
N ALA A 193 -14.14 -10.12 1.35
CA ALA A 193 -13.18 -9.05 1.63
C ALA A 193 -11.97 -9.16 0.69
N GLU A 194 -11.45 -10.38 0.47
CA GLU A 194 -10.38 -10.63 -0.49
C GLU A 194 -10.82 -10.31 -1.93
N LEU A 195 -12.06 -10.66 -2.30
CA LEU A 195 -12.61 -10.34 -3.62
C LEU A 195 -12.73 -8.82 -3.82
N GLY A 196 -13.31 -8.12 -2.84
CA GLY A 196 -13.41 -6.66 -2.86
C GLY A 196 -12.03 -5.99 -2.95
N TRP A 197 -11.03 -6.55 -2.26
CA TRP A 197 -9.64 -6.11 -2.36
C TRP A 197 -9.04 -6.33 -3.76
N ILE A 198 -9.27 -7.49 -4.39
CA ILE A 198 -8.84 -7.74 -5.77
C ILE A 198 -9.48 -6.72 -6.73
N CYS A 199 -10.78 -6.45 -6.60
CA CYS A 199 -11.46 -5.44 -7.40
C CYS A 199 -10.87 -4.04 -7.20
N PHE A 200 -10.54 -3.67 -5.96
CA PHE A 200 -9.86 -2.42 -5.65
C PHE A 200 -8.48 -2.34 -6.31
N CYS A 201 -7.66 -3.39 -6.20
CA CYS A 201 -6.34 -3.46 -6.85
C CYS A 201 -6.44 -3.34 -8.38
N PHE A 202 -7.50 -3.88 -9.00
CA PHE A 202 -7.74 -3.73 -10.43
C PHE A 202 -8.03 -2.28 -10.81
N LEU A 203 -8.93 -1.60 -10.10
CA LEU A 203 -9.21 -0.17 -10.34
C LEU A 203 -7.95 0.68 -10.13
N LEU A 204 -7.18 0.36 -9.10
CA LEU A 204 -5.92 1.03 -8.79
C LEU A 204 -4.87 0.83 -9.89
N ASN A 205 -4.77 -0.38 -10.45
CA ASN A 205 -3.90 -0.68 -11.59
C ASN A 205 -4.26 0.18 -12.81
N VAL A 206 -5.53 0.27 -13.17
CA VAL A 206 -6.00 1.10 -14.30
C VAL A 206 -5.61 2.56 -14.08
N ALA A 207 -5.81 3.09 -12.87
CA ALA A 207 -5.46 4.46 -12.53
C ALA A 207 -3.96 4.72 -12.59
N ILE A 208 -3.13 3.83 -12.02
CA ILE A 208 -1.67 3.98 -12.02
C ILE A 208 -1.12 3.88 -13.44
N ASN A 209 -1.49 2.86 -14.20
CA ASN A 209 -0.98 2.67 -15.56
C ASN A 209 -1.37 3.86 -16.45
N GLY A 210 -2.62 4.34 -16.37
CA GLY A 210 -3.03 5.54 -17.12
C GLY A 210 -2.25 6.80 -16.73
N TYR A 211 -1.93 6.98 -15.44
CA TYR A 211 -1.10 8.08 -14.97
C TYR A 211 0.35 7.98 -15.44
N CYS A 212 0.95 6.80 -15.35
CA CYS A 212 2.31 6.53 -15.82
C CYS A 212 2.44 6.77 -17.32
N ASP A 213 1.50 6.24 -18.11
CA ASP A 213 1.49 6.42 -19.56
C ASP A 213 1.37 7.90 -19.94
N GLY A 214 0.48 8.65 -19.28
CA GLY A 214 0.33 10.09 -19.50
C GLY A 214 1.64 10.86 -19.29
N ILE A 215 2.31 10.63 -18.16
CA ILE A 215 3.58 11.32 -17.85
C ILE A 215 4.70 10.91 -18.81
N LEU A 216 4.80 9.62 -19.14
CA LEU A 216 5.84 9.12 -20.02
C LEU A 216 5.66 9.68 -21.44
N VAL A 217 4.43 9.73 -21.95
CA VAL A 217 4.11 10.33 -23.25
C VAL A 217 4.46 11.82 -23.26
N ASP A 218 4.09 12.58 -22.24
CA ASP A 218 4.43 14.01 -22.12
C ASP A 218 5.95 14.23 -22.17
N LYS A 219 6.72 13.38 -21.48
CA LYS A 219 8.19 13.47 -21.45
C LYS A 219 8.86 13.04 -22.76
N VAL A 220 8.26 12.13 -23.52
CA VAL A 220 8.76 11.70 -24.84
C VAL A 220 8.46 12.76 -25.90
N ILE A 221 7.32 13.44 -25.84
CA ILE A 221 6.97 14.50 -26.81
C ILE A 221 7.76 15.79 -26.56
N ALA A 222 8.06 16.09 -25.29
CA ALA A 222 8.74 17.34 -24.90
C ALA A 222 10.28 17.29 -24.97
N GLY A 223 10.90 16.12 -25.15
CA GLY A 223 12.35 15.92 -25.22
C GLY A 223 12.84 15.75 -26.64
#